data_AF-A0A1Y2VUQ5-F1
#
_entry.id   AF-A0A1Y2VUQ5-F1
#
_cell.length_a   1.000
_cell.length_b   1.000
_cell.length_c   1.000
_cell.angle_alpha   90.00
_cell.angle_beta   90.00
_cell.angle_gamma   90.00
#
_symmetry.space_group_name_H-M   'P 1'
#
loop_
_entity.id
_entity.type
_entity.pdbx_description
1 polymer ?
#
loop_
_entity_poly.entity_id
_entity_poly.type
_entity_poly.pdbx_seq_one_letter_code
_entity_poly.pdbx_strand_id
1 'polypeptide(L)' 'FLSKDGVCYSFDHRATGYGRGEGVISLVLKPFSAAVRDGDMIRAVIRATGKSLN' A
#
# COMPACT_ATOMS: atom_id res chain seq x y z
N PHE A 1 12.41 -16.44 -5.66
CA PHE A 1 11.31 -15.66 -5.06
C PHE A 1 11.52 -15.46 -3.56
N LEU A 2 11.53 -16.53 -2.75
CA LEU A 2 11.65 -16.41 -1.31
C LEU A 2 13.09 -16.23 -0.83
N SER A 3 13.27 -15.42 0.21
CA SER A 3 14.49 -15.36 1.00
C SER A 3 14.63 -16.62 1.86
N LYS A 4 15.86 -17.14 2.01
CA LYS A 4 16.13 -18.29 2.90
C LYS A 4 15.91 -17.94 4.37
N ASP A 5 16.11 -16.67 4.72
CA ASP A 5 15.94 -16.16 6.08
C ASP A 5 14.47 -15.80 6.37
N GLY A 6 13.59 -15.85 5.37
CA GLY A 6 12.19 -15.43 5.52
C GLY A 6 11.99 -13.92 5.72
N VAL A 7 13.03 -13.10 5.48
CA VAL A 7 13.00 -11.64 5.68
C VAL A 7 13.11 -10.88 4.35
N CYS A 8 12.37 -9.78 4.24
CA CYS A 8 12.56 -8.77 3.18
C CYS A 8 13.67 -7.79 3.59
N TYR A 9 14.87 -7.95 3.04
CA TYR A 9 15.97 -6.98 3.21
C TYR A 9 15.84 -5.83 2.19
N SER A 10 14.83 -4.97 2.33
CA SER A 10 14.54 -3.89 1.38
C SER A 10 15.74 -2.97 1.14
N PHE A 11 16.21 -2.90 -0.12
CA PHE A 11 17.34 -2.07 -0.58
C PHE A 11 18.71 -2.38 0.05
N ASP A 12 18.85 -3.54 0.70
CA ASP A 12 20.09 -3.96 1.36
C ASP A 12 20.85 -5.01 0.53
N HIS A 13 22.18 -5.02 0.62
CA HIS A 13 23.05 -5.96 -0.11
C HIS A 13 22.79 -7.45 0.19
N ARG A 14 22.15 -7.76 1.32
CA ARG A 14 21.74 -9.12 1.71
C ARG A 14 20.47 -9.60 1.02
N ALA A 15 19.82 -8.77 0.20
CA ALA A 15 18.55 -9.11 -0.43
C ALA A 15 18.69 -10.31 -1.38
N THR A 16 18.13 -11.46 -0.99
CA THR A 16 18.08 -12.68 -1.83
C THR A 16 16.66 -13.09 -2.23
N GLY A 17 15.65 -12.30 -1.86
CA GLY A 17 14.24 -12.60 -2.06
C GLY A 17 13.35 -11.85 -1.05
N TYR A 18 12.08 -12.21 -0.97
CA TYR A 18 11.14 -11.64 0.00
C TYR A 18 10.69 -12.68 1.05
N GLY A 19 10.24 -12.19 2.20
CA GLY A 19 9.53 -12.97 3.22
C GLY A 19 8.03 -12.97 2.99
N ARG A 20 7.37 -14.12 3.14
CA ARG A 20 5.90 -14.18 3.06
C ARG A 20 5.29 -13.60 4.33
N GLY A 21 4.26 -12.79 4.16
CA GLY A 21 3.42 -12.32 5.24
C GLY A 21 1.95 -12.53 4.90
N GLU A 22 1.13 -12.66 5.94
CA GLU A 22 -0.33 -12.69 5.84
C GLU A 22 -0.89 -11.39 6.44
N GLY A 23 -2.03 -10.93 5.93
CA GLY A 23 -2.67 -9.70 6.41
C GLY A 23 -3.99 -9.42 5.71
N VAL A 24 -4.88 -8.68 6.39
CA VAL A 24 -6.18 -8.23 5.86
C VAL A 24 -6.35 -6.74 6.15
N ILE A 25 -6.83 -5.98 5.17
CA ILE A 25 -7.04 -4.52 5.27
C ILE A 25 -8.29 -4.14 4.48
N SER A 26 -9.04 -3.15 5.00
CA SER A 26 -10.16 -2.50 4.32
C SER A 26 -10.01 -0.98 4.37
N LEU A 27 -10.48 -0.30 3.31
CA LEU A 27 -10.52 1.16 3.22
C LEU A 27 -11.94 1.60 2.81
N VAL A 28 -12.41 2.70 3.39
CA VAL A 28 -13.63 3.39 2.93
C VAL A 28 -13.19 4.61 2.15
N LEU A 29 -13.62 4.70 0.88
CA LEU A 29 -13.28 5.80 -0.01
C LEU A 29 -14.51 6.67 -0.26
N LYS A 30 -14.29 7.98 -0.31
CA LYS A 30 -15.29 9.00 -0.62
C LYS A 30 -14.64 10.12 -1.44
N PRO A 31 -15.35 10.73 -2.41
CA PRO A 31 -14.86 11.93 -3.07
C PRO A 31 -14.49 13.01 -2.06
N PHE A 32 -13.33 13.64 -2.23
CA PHE A 32 -12.78 14.60 -1.26
C PHE A 32 -13.75 15.73 -0.92
N SER A 33 -14.41 16.32 -1.91
CA SER A 33 -15.38 17.40 -1.69
C SER A 33 -16.58 16.96 -0.85
N ALA A 34 -17.05 15.73 -1.02
CA ALA A 34 -18.14 15.18 -0.23
C ALA A 34 -17.67 14.88 1.21
N ALA A 35 -16.45 14.35 1.38
CA ALA A 35 -15.89 14.10 2.70
C ALA A 35 -15.71 15.39 3.51
N VAL A 36 -15.24 16.47 2.87
CA VAL A 36 -15.13 17.80 3.50
C VAL A 36 -16.50 18.36 3.86
N ARG A 37 -17.46 18.34 2.93
CA ARG A 37 -18.83 18.84 3.17
C ARG A 37 -19.49 18.13 4.35
N ASP A 38 -19.31 16.82 4.43
CA ASP A 38 -19.97 15.99 5.43
C ASP A 38 -19.18 15.94 6.76
N GLY A 39 -18.01 16.62 6.83
CA GLY A 39 -17.19 16.69 8.05
C GLY A 39 -16.51 15.37 8.42
N ASP A 40 -16.27 14.49 7.44
CA ASP A 40 -15.68 13.19 7.69
C ASP A 40 -14.21 13.30 8.14
N MET A 41 -13.75 12.33 8.93
CA MET A 41 -12.33 12.18 9.24
C MET A 41 -11.58 11.68 8.01
N ILE A 42 -10.82 12.57 7.38
CA ILE A 42 -9.99 12.25 6.21
C ILE A 42 -8.58 11.86 6.69
N ARG A 43 -8.20 10.58 6.49
CA ARG A 43 -6.86 10.08 6.84
C ARG A 43 -5.80 10.41 5.79
N ALA A 44 -6.17 10.41 4.52
CA ALA A 44 -5.31 10.71 3.38
C ALA A 44 -6.16 11.03 2.13
N VAL A 45 -5.52 11.60 1.11
CA VAL A 45 -6.13 11.86 -0.21
C VAL A 45 -5.37 11.08 -1.29
N ILE A 46 -6.07 10.24 -2.05
CA ILE A 46 -5.52 9.60 -3.26
C ILE A 46 -5.60 10.63 -4.39
N ARG A 47 -4.44 11.18 -4.80
CA ARG A 47 -4.36 12.25 -5.80
C ARG A 47 -4.46 11.74 -7.24
N ALA A 48 -3.88 10.58 -7.50
CA ALA A 48 -3.89 9.93 -8.79
C ALA A 48 -3.63 8.43 -8.61
N THR A 49 -4.08 7.64 -9.57
CA THR A 49 -3.67 6.25 -9.77
C THR A 49 -3.24 6.09 -11.22
N GLY A 50 -2.30 5.18 -11.48
CA GLY A 50 -1.78 4.93 -12.82
C GLY A 50 -1.62 3.44 -13.04
N LYS A 51 -1.94 2.99 -14.25
CA LYS A 51 -1.66 1.63 -14.71
C LYS A 51 -1.04 1.74 -16.10
N SER A 52 0.18 1.24 -16.24
CA SER A 52 0.79 1.02 -17.55
C SER A 52 0.71 -0.47 -17.84
N LEU A 53 0.21 -0.83 -19.02
CA LEU A 53 0.43 -2.13 -19.62
C LEU A 53 0.95 -1.87 -21.04
N ASN A 54 1.96 -2.63 -21.43
CA ASN A 54 2.37 -2.82 -22.81
C ASN A 54 1.26 -3.52 -23.60
#